data_AF-A0A3D1TTS2-F1
#
_entry.id   AF-A0A3D1TTS2-F1
#
_cell.length_a   1.000
_cell.length_b   1.000
_cell.length_c   1.000
_cell.angle_alpha   90.00
_cell.angle_beta   90.00
_cell.angle_gamma   90.00
#
_symmetry.space_group_name_H-M   'P 1'
#
loop_
_entity.id
_entity.type
_entity.pdbx_description
1 polymer ?
#
loop_
_entity_poly.entity_id
_entity_poly.type
_entity_poly.pdbx_seq_one_letter_code
_entity_poly.pdbx_strand_id
1 'polypeptide(L)'
;MWVVGAASLFLFAMSAWLLLSGRRPPGIIGRGLTSGDDQRLHRAPPIYFRAMGTFVASAALDGLFLVWVIGLMPHPSLGAVEVLVAGLFLLTIATGASVAWLIYVSARYRLFRWDRP
;
A
#
# COMPACT_ATOMS: atom_id res chain seq x y z
N MET A 1 -4.22 -18.95 4.89
CA MET A 1 -2.91 -18.26 4.93
C MET A 1 -2.27 -18.13 3.55
N TRP A 2 -2.23 -19.18 2.72
CA TRP A 2 -1.64 -19.12 1.37
C TRP A 2 -2.19 -18.00 0.48
N VAL A 3 -3.50 -17.74 0.54
CA VAL A 3 -4.15 -16.65 -0.23
C VAL A 3 -3.61 -15.28 0.19
N VAL A 4 -3.48 -15.03 1.51
CA VAL A 4 -2.96 -13.76 2.03
C VAL A 4 -1.50 -13.59 1.65
N GLY A 5 -0.68 -14.65 1.79
CA GLY A 5 0.73 -14.61 1.41
C GLY A 5 0.92 -14.34 -0.09
N ALA A 6 0.16 -15.02 -0.95
CA ALA A 6 0.20 -14.81 -2.40
C ALA A 6 -0.27 -13.40 -2.79
N ALA A 7 -1.34 -12.90 -2.18
CA ALA A 7 -1.83 -11.54 -2.40
C ALA A 7 -0.80 -10.49 -1.95
N SER A 8 -0.17 -10.67 -0.79
CA SER A 8 0.87 -9.76 -0.30
C SER A 8 2.11 -9.77 -1.18
N LEU A 9 2.54 -10.93 -1.68
CA LEU A 9 3.65 -11.01 -2.64
C LEU A 9 3.32 -10.29 -3.96
N PHE A 10 2.11 -10.47 -4.48
CA PHE A 10 1.65 -9.75 -5.67
C PHE A 10 1.62 -8.23 -5.45
N LEU A 11 1.07 -7.78 -4.32
CA LEU A 11 1.05 -6.36 -3.95
C LEU A 11 2.46 -5.82 -3.77
N PHE A 12 3.37 -6.60 -3.19
CA PHE A 12 4.78 -6.22 -3.05
C PHE A 12 5.45 -6.02 -4.42
N ALA A 13 5.30 -6.97 -5.35
CA ALA A 13 5.81 -6.84 -6.71
C ALA A 13 5.22 -5.62 -7.44
N MET A 14 3.91 -5.39 -7.30
CA MET A 14 3.23 -4.24 -7.89
C MET A 14 3.71 -2.92 -7.28
N SER A 15 3.98 -2.88 -5.97
CA SER A 15 4.53 -1.71 -5.30
C SER A 15 5.92 -1.35 -5.80
N ALA A 16 6.80 -2.34 -5.99
CA ALA A 16 8.12 -2.13 -6.56
C ALA A 16 8.04 -1.51 -7.97
N TRP A 17 7.13 -2.02 -8.80
CA TRP A 17 6.88 -1.44 -10.12
C TRP A 17 6.41 0.02 -10.03
N LEU A 18 5.46 0.34 -9.15
CA LEU A 18 4.94 1.69 -8.94
C LEU A 18 6.02 2.66 -8.43
N LEU A 19 6.85 2.22 -7.49
CA LEU A 19 7.94 3.01 -6.90
C LEU A 19 9.01 3.35 -7.95
N LEU A 20 9.42 2.35 -8.75
CA LEU A 20 10.46 2.51 -9.77
C LEU A 20 9.95 3.30 -10.97
N SER A 21 8.80 2.90 -11.52
CA SER A 21 8.28 3.49 -12.76
C SER A 21 7.61 4.84 -12.52
N GLY A 22 6.94 5.04 -11.38
CA GLY A 22 6.06 6.18 -11.14
C GLY A 22 4.92 6.26 -12.17
N ARG A 23 4.54 5.15 -12.79
CA ARG A 23 3.53 5.11 -13.85
C ARG A 23 2.21 4.55 -13.36
N ARG A 24 1.13 4.97 -14.01
CA ARG A 24 -0.19 4.36 -13.85
C ARG A 24 -0.13 2.86 -14.17
N PRO A 25 -0.69 1.97 -13.32
CA PRO A 25 -0.77 0.55 -13.64
C PRO A 25 -1.53 0.30 -14.96
N PRO A 26 -1.11 -0.65 -15.79
CA PRO A 26 -1.85 -1.00 -16.99
C PRO A 26 -3.13 -1.77 -16.67
N GLY A 27 -4.09 -1.73 -17.60
CA GLY A 27 -5.30 -2.55 -17.56
C GLY A 27 -6.28 -2.18 -16.44
N ILE A 28 -7.02 -3.18 -15.95
CA ILE A 28 -8.11 -3.01 -14.98
C ILE A 28 -7.59 -2.44 -13.65
N ILE A 29 -6.36 -2.79 -13.25
CA ILE A 29 -5.78 -2.41 -11.97
C ILE A 29 -5.55 -0.90 -11.88
N GLY A 30 -5.24 -0.26 -13.00
CA GLY A 30 -5.05 1.19 -13.04
C GLY A 30 -6.33 1.96 -13.33
N ARG A 31 -7.47 1.28 -13.55
CA ARG A 31 -8.72 1.92 -13.98
C ARG A 31 -9.36 2.70 -12.84
N GLY A 32 -9.84 3.91 -13.14
CA GLY A 32 -10.70 4.66 -12.22
C GLY A 32 -12.03 3.94 -12.00
N LEU A 33 -12.66 4.16 -10.84
CA LEU A 33 -14.01 3.65 -10.56
C LEU A 33 -15.05 4.31 -11.48
N THR A 34 -14.84 5.58 -11.80
CA THR A 34 -15.63 6.35 -12.76
C THR A 34 -14.79 6.80 -13.95
N SER A 35 -15.43 7.22 -15.04
CA SER A 35 -14.75 7.87 -16.18
C SER A 35 -13.99 9.13 -15.76
N GLY A 36 -14.54 9.88 -14.81
CA GLY A 36 -13.90 11.05 -14.21
C GLY A 36 -12.61 10.69 -13.47
N ASP A 37 -12.64 9.65 -12.64
CA ASP A 37 -11.46 9.17 -11.92
C ASP A 37 -10.38 8.68 -12.89
N ASP A 38 -10.78 8.01 -13.96
CA ASP A 38 -9.85 7.50 -14.97
C ASP A 38 -9.09 8.65 -15.66
N GLN A 39 -9.81 9.70 -16.02
CA GLN A 39 -9.21 10.90 -16.61
C GLN A 39 -8.27 11.61 -15.62
N ARG A 40 -8.61 11.64 -14.32
CA ARG A 40 -7.76 12.22 -13.28
C ARG A 40 -6.50 11.39 -13.05
N LEU A 41 -6.62 10.06 -13.02
CA LEU A 41 -5.50 9.13 -12.95
C LEU A 41 -4.57 9.25 -14.17
N HIS A 42 -5.11 9.47 -15.36
CA HIS A 42 -4.30 9.75 -16.55
C HIS A 42 -3.48 11.03 -16.46
N ARG A 43 -3.97 12.05 -15.73
CA ARG A 43 -3.30 13.33 -15.53
C ARG A 43 -2.44 13.37 -14.26
N ALA A 44 -2.45 12.30 -13.46
CA ALA A 44 -1.74 12.27 -12.20
C ALA A 44 -0.22 12.29 -12.42
N PRO A 45 0.54 13.07 -11.63
CA PRO A 45 1.98 13.13 -11.76
C PRO A 45 2.64 11.84 -11.25
N PRO A 46 3.88 11.52 -11.69
CA PRO A 46 4.57 10.30 -11.28
C PRO A 46 4.72 10.12 -9.77
N ILE A 47 4.83 11.22 -9.01
CA ILE A 47 4.95 11.21 -7.55
C ILE A 47 3.70 10.63 -6.87
N TYR A 48 2.51 10.77 -7.46
CA TYR A 48 1.30 10.14 -6.95
C TYR A 48 1.39 8.61 -7.01
N PHE A 49 1.87 8.07 -8.13
CA PHE A 49 2.03 6.62 -8.28
C PHE A 49 3.13 6.07 -7.38
N ARG A 50 4.18 6.85 -7.08
CA ARG A 50 5.18 6.47 -6.07
C ARG A 50 4.61 6.49 -4.64
N ALA A 51 3.80 7.48 -4.29
CA ALA A 51 3.09 7.52 -3.02
C ALA A 51 2.13 6.34 -2.88
N MET A 52 1.37 6.03 -3.94
CA MET A 52 0.52 4.84 -4.02
C MET A 52 1.33 3.55 -3.86
N GLY A 53 2.46 3.45 -4.56
CA GLY A 53 3.39 2.32 -4.43
C GLY A 53 3.89 2.15 -3.00
N THR A 54 4.20 3.25 -2.30
CA THR A 54 4.65 3.19 -0.90
C THR A 54 3.56 2.68 0.02
N PHE A 55 2.32 3.16 -0.16
CA PHE A 55 1.17 2.66 0.58
C PHE A 55 0.93 1.16 0.33
N VAL A 56 0.95 0.73 -0.94
CA VAL A 56 0.79 -0.67 -1.32
C VAL A 56 1.93 -1.54 -0.76
N ALA A 57 3.16 -1.03 -0.72
CA ALA A 57 4.30 -1.72 -0.11
C ALA A 57 4.09 -1.91 1.39
N SER A 58 3.63 -0.88 2.11
CA SER A 58 3.32 -0.98 3.54
C SER A 58 2.24 -2.03 3.80
N ALA A 59 1.12 -1.98 3.06
CA ALA A 59 0.04 -2.97 3.20
C ALA A 59 0.49 -4.40 2.85
N ALA A 60 1.36 -4.55 1.85
CA ALA A 60 1.96 -5.85 1.51
C ALA A 60 2.83 -6.39 2.65
N LEU A 61 3.67 -5.55 3.26
CA LEU A 61 4.49 -5.91 4.40
C LEU A 61 3.64 -6.27 5.63
N ASP A 62 2.56 -5.55 5.89
CA ASP A 62 1.61 -5.87 6.97
C ASP A 62 1.01 -7.28 6.78
N GLY A 63 0.61 -7.62 5.55
CA GLY A 63 0.09 -8.94 5.23
C GLY A 63 1.15 -10.05 5.28
N LEU A 64 2.37 -9.81 4.81
CA LEU A 64 3.48 -10.76 4.94
C LEU A 64 3.84 -11.02 6.40
N PHE A 65 3.88 -9.95 7.20
CA PHE A 65 4.11 -10.05 8.63
C PHE A 65 3.01 -10.88 9.29
N LEU A 66 1.75 -10.61 9.02
CA LEU A 66 0.63 -11.39 9.56
C LEU A 66 0.69 -12.88 9.18
N VAL A 67 1.08 -13.21 7.94
CA VAL A 67 1.31 -14.60 7.52
C VAL A 67 2.48 -15.23 8.29
N TRP A 68 3.56 -14.49 8.50
CA TRP A 68 4.71 -14.94 9.29
C TRP A 68 4.32 -15.21 10.75
N VAL A 69 3.59 -14.29 11.39
CA VAL A 69 3.12 -14.45 12.79
C VAL A 69 2.26 -15.70 12.94
N ILE A 70 1.21 -15.84 12.13
CA ILE A 70 0.24 -16.93 12.28
C ILE A 70 0.84 -18.28 11.80
N GLY A 71 1.70 -18.25 10.79
CA GLY A 71 2.26 -19.45 10.17
C GLY A 71 3.49 -20.03 10.89
N LEU A 72 4.29 -19.19 11.56
CA LEU A 72 5.59 -19.60 12.11
C LEU A 72 5.73 -19.39 13.63
N MET A 73 4.75 -18.76 14.30
CA MET A 73 4.74 -18.61 15.76
C MET A 73 3.46 -19.17 16.43
N PRO A 74 3.22 -20.50 16.36
CA PRO A 74 2.05 -21.10 17.03
C PRO A 74 2.14 -21.08 18.56
N HIS A 75 3.35 -21.03 19.14
CA HIS A 75 3.57 -20.94 20.60
C HIS A 75 4.60 -19.85 20.90
N PRO A 76 4.18 -18.57 20.99
CA PRO A 76 5.11 -17.47 21.20
C PRO A 76 5.66 -17.48 22.64
N SER A 77 6.99 -17.39 22.76
CA SER A 77 7.65 -17.05 24.03
C SER A 77 7.45 -15.57 24.36
N LEU A 78 7.70 -15.14 25.61
CA LEU A 78 7.59 -13.73 26.00
C LEU A 78 8.44 -12.80 25.11
N GLY A 79 9.69 -13.19 24.81
CA GLY A 79 10.54 -12.43 23.88
C GLY A 79 10.01 -12.39 22.44
N ALA A 80 9.34 -13.45 21.98
CA ALA A 80 8.68 -13.44 20.68
C ALA A 80 7.50 -12.44 20.65
N VAL A 81 6.74 -12.33 21.75
CA VAL A 81 5.65 -11.35 21.88
C VAL A 81 6.17 -9.92 21.84
N GLU A 82 7.30 -9.62 22.50
CA GLU A 82 7.92 -8.27 22.45
C GLU A 82 8.34 -7.90 21.03
N VAL A 83 8.96 -8.84 20.30
CA VAL A 83 9.34 -8.65 18.88
C VAL A 83 8.09 -8.44 18.01
N LEU A 84 7.01 -9.18 18.27
CA LEU A 84 5.73 -9.01 17.56
C LEU A 84 5.16 -7.61 17.77
N VAL A 85 5.11 -7.13 19.02
CA VAL A 85 4.61 -5.80 19.35
C VAL A 85 5.47 -4.72 18.71
N ALA A 86 6.80 -4.84 18.78
CA ALA A 86 7.71 -3.90 18.13
C ALA A 86 7.51 -3.88 16.61
N GLY A 87 7.37 -5.06 15.99
CA GLY A 87 7.07 -5.19 14.55
C GLY A 87 5.77 -4.51 14.16
N LEU A 88 4.67 -4.77 14.89
CA LEU A 88 3.38 -4.12 14.66
C LEU A 88 3.46 -2.60 14.79
N PHE A 89 4.21 -2.10 15.78
CA PHE A 89 4.37 -0.67 15.99
C PHE A 89 5.09 0.01 14.81
N LEU A 90 6.20 -0.58 14.35
CA LEU A 90 6.96 -0.08 13.20
C LEU A 90 6.14 -0.10 11.91
N LEU A 91 5.41 -1.19 11.68
CA LEU A 91 4.52 -1.34 10.54
C LEU A 91 3.39 -0.31 10.56
N THR A 92 2.77 -0.10 11.73
CA THR A 92 1.73 0.93 11.91
C THR A 92 2.24 2.32 11.59
N ILE A 93 3.46 2.66 12.02
CA ILE A 93 4.09 3.95 11.69
C ILE A 93 4.33 4.06 10.17
N ALA A 94 4.89 3.02 9.56
CA ALA A 94 5.17 3.02 8.12
C ALA A 94 3.88 3.16 7.29
N THR A 95 2.83 2.43 7.65
CA THR A 95 1.51 2.50 7.01
C THR A 95 0.86 3.87 7.26
N GLY A 96 0.93 4.41 8.48
CA GLY A 96 0.41 5.74 8.78
C GLY A 96 1.11 6.85 7.98
N ALA A 97 2.43 6.80 7.89
CA ALA A 97 3.22 7.76 7.12
C ALA A 97 2.94 7.66 5.61
N SER A 98 2.79 6.46 5.07
CA SER A 98 2.50 6.26 3.64
C SER A 98 1.08 6.73 3.28
N VAL A 99 0.09 6.49 4.14
CA VAL A 99 -1.27 7.04 4.01
C VAL A 99 -1.24 8.57 4.04
N ALA A 100 -0.56 9.16 5.04
CA ALA A 100 -0.46 10.62 5.15
C ALA A 100 0.19 11.24 3.90
N TRP A 101 1.23 10.60 3.38
CA TRP A 101 1.89 11.04 2.15
C TRP A 101 0.98 10.94 0.92
N LEU A 102 0.26 9.82 0.77
CA LEU A 102 -0.69 9.63 -0.32
C LEU A 102 -1.82 10.67 -0.29
N ILE A 103 -2.38 10.95 0.90
CA ILE A 103 -3.38 12.00 1.11
C ILE A 103 -2.82 13.37 0.73
N TYR A 104 -1.62 13.70 1.24
CA TYR A 104 -0.95 14.96 0.94
C TYR A 104 -0.76 15.17 -0.57
N VAL A 105 -0.23 14.17 -1.29
CA VAL A 105 -0.02 14.23 -2.73
C VAL A 105 -1.36 14.36 -3.46
N SER A 106 -2.37 13.58 -3.06
CA SER A 106 -3.71 13.63 -3.65
C SER A 106 -4.34 15.02 -3.54
N ALA A 107 -4.22 15.65 -2.37
CA ALA A 107 -4.71 17.00 -2.11
C ALA A 107 -3.89 18.06 -2.88
N ARG A 108 -2.55 17.97 -2.83
CA ARG A 108 -1.63 18.93 -3.46
C ARG A 108 -1.85 19.06 -4.97
N TYR A 109 -2.18 17.96 -5.62
CA TYR A 109 -2.46 17.91 -7.06
C TYR A 109 -3.95 17.91 -7.41
N ARG A 110 -4.83 18.07 -6.41
CA ARG A 110 -6.30 18.12 -6.59
C ARG A 110 -6.84 16.94 -7.41
N LEU A 111 -6.28 15.74 -7.17
CA LEU A 111 -6.60 14.53 -7.94
C LEU A 111 -7.99 14.00 -7.67
N PHE A 112 -8.51 14.21 -6.46
CA PHE A 112 -9.87 13.84 -6.09
C PHE A 112 -10.51 15.04 -5.42
N ARG A 113 -11.32 15.79 -6.16
CA ARG A 113 -12.23 16.77 -5.55
C ARG A 113 -13.49 16.02 -5.14
N TRP A 114 -13.73 15.95 -3.84
CA TRP A 114 -14.95 15.38 -3.27
C TRP A 114 -16.11 16.41 -3.32
N ASP A 115 -15.77 17.67 -3.61
CA ASP A 115 -16.69 18.82 -3.49
C ASP A 115 -17.43 19.17 -4.79
N ARG A 116 -17.21 18.45 -5.90
CA ARG A 116 -17.98 18.65 -7.13
C ARG A 116 -18.30 17.31 -7.81
N PRO A 117 -19.60 17.00 -8.04
CA PRO A 117 -20.01 15.88 -8.87
C PRO A 117 -19.51 16.04 -10.31
#